data_AF-A0A175RIW0-F1
#
_entry.id   AF-A0A175RIW0-F1
#
_cell.length_a   1.000
_cell.length_b   1.000
_cell.length_c   1.000
_cell.angle_alpha   90.00
_cell.angle_beta   90.00
_cell.angle_gamma   90.00
#
_symmetry.space_group_name_H-M   'P 1'
#
loop_
_entity.id
_entity.type
_entity.pdbx_description
1 polymer ?
#
loop_
_entity_poly.entity_id
_entity_poly.type
_entity_poly.pdbx_seq_one_letter_code
_entity_poly.pdbx_strand_id
1 'polypeptide(L)'
;MSSKADKAAIEVNQTNNDTLSICSYAKNKKIEVYTIAFMVDNATAKDMLRLCATDAKHYFDASDRNRLLSAFSGIAKAINQVRLAQ
;
A
#
# COMPACT_ATOMS: atom_id res chain seq x y z
N MET A 1 16.31 19.70 -22.51
CA MET A 1 17.33 19.88 -21.45
C MET A 1 16.80 19.19 -20.21
N SER A 2 17.26 17.97 -19.91
CA SER A 2 16.75 17.19 -18.77
C SER A 2 17.59 17.51 -17.55
N SER A 3 17.02 18.22 -16.57
CA SER A 3 17.67 18.37 -15.26
C SER A 3 17.52 17.05 -14.49
N LYS A 4 18.46 16.75 -13.60
CA LYS A 4 18.40 15.53 -12.77
C LYS A 4 17.10 15.44 -11.95
N ALA A 5 16.52 16.58 -11.58
CA ALA A 5 15.25 16.65 -10.85
C ALA A 5 14.06 16.19 -11.72
N ASP A 6 14.04 16.58 -13.00
CA ASP A 6 12.99 16.16 -13.94
C ASP A 6 13.02 14.64 -14.17
N LYS A 7 14.23 14.08 -14.25
CA LYS A 7 14.43 12.63 -14.39
C LYS A 7 13.91 11.87 -13.16
N ALA A 8 14.23 12.32 -11.95
CA ALA A 8 13.77 11.70 -10.72
C ALA A 8 12.23 11.72 -10.59
N ALA A 9 11.58 12.82 -10.99
CA ALA A 9 10.12 12.91 -10.98
C ALA A 9 9.47 11.93 -11.97
N ILE A 10 10.05 11.75 -13.16
CA ILE A 10 9.59 10.76 -14.15
C ILE A 10 9.71 9.34 -13.58
N GLU A 11 10.86 9.01 -13.00
CA GLU A 11 11.12 7.68 -12.43
C GLU A 11 10.19 7.35 -11.25
N VAL A 12 9.92 8.34 -10.38
CA VAL A 12 8.96 8.20 -9.26
C VAL A 12 7.54 7.96 -9.79
N ASN A 13 7.10 8.72 -10.80
CA ASN A 13 5.78 8.54 -11.39
C ASN A 13 5.64 7.16 -12.05
N GLN A 14 6.66 6.73 -12.80
CA GLN A 14 6.66 5.40 -13.42
C GLN A 14 6.59 4.29 -12.36
N THR A 15 7.39 4.41 -11.30
CA THR A 15 7.40 3.43 -10.20
C THR A 15 6.04 3.32 -9.51
N ASN A 16 5.37 4.45 -9.27
CA ASN A 16 4.03 4.47 -8.70
C ASN A 16 3.01 3.80 -9.62
N ASN A 17 3.08 4.06 -10.94
CA ASN A 17 2.20 3.45 -11.93
C ASN A 17 2.42 1.93 -12.02
N ASP A 18 3.68 1.48 -12.02
CA ASP A 18 4.01 0.05 -12.06
C ASP A 18 3.51 -0.66 -10.80
N THR A 19 3.67 -0.02 -9.63
CA THR A 19 3.12 -0.52 -8.36
C THR A 19 1.61 -0.69 -8.46
N LEU A 20 0.88 0.35 -8.90
CA LEU A 20 -0.58 0.30 -9.05
C LEU A 20 -1.03 -0.75 -10.07
N SER A 21 -0.26 -0.98 -11.14
CA SER A 21 -0.51 -2.02 -12.14
C SER A 21 -0.46 -3.42 -11.50
N ILE A 22 0.57 -3.69 -10.70
CA ILE A 22 0.72 -4.96 -9.98
C ILE A 22 -0.41 -5.14 -8.95
N CYS A 23 -0.75 -4.10 -8.19
CA CYS A 23 -1.85 -4.18 -7.22
C CYS A 23 -3.19 -4.45 -7.93
N SER A 24 -3.42 -3.83 -9.09
CA SER A 24 -4.62 -4.07 -9.90
C SER A 24 -4.67 -5.51 -10.42
N TYR A 25 -3.54 -6.04 -10.90
CA TYR A 25 -3.41 -7.44 -11.29
C TYR A 25 -3.77 -8.39 -10.12
N ALA A 26 -3.22 -8.16 -8.93
CA ALA A 26 -3.50 -8.96 -7.74
C ALA A 26 -4.99 -8.93 -7.37
N LYS A 27 -5.59 -7.72 -7.32
CA LYS A 27 -7.03 -7.55 -7.03
C LYS A 27 -7.92 -8.26 -8.05
N ASN A 28 -7.56 -8.22 -9.33
CA ASN A 28 -8.28 -8.93 -10.39
C ASN A 28 -8.23 -10.46 -10.22
N LYS A 29 -7.16 -10.97 -9.60
CA LYS A 29 -7.02 -12.38 -9.21
C LYS A 29 -7.67 -12.71 -7.86
N LYS A 30 -8.47 -11.80 -7.30
CA LYS A 30 -9.13 -11.94 -5.98
C LYS A 30 -8.15 -12.12 -4.82
N ILE A 31 -6.92 -11.62 -4.97
CA ILE A 31 -5.93 -11.57 -3.89
C ILE A 31 -6.21 -10.31 -3.06
N GLU A 32 -6.26 -10.48 -1.74
CA GLU A 32 -6.35 -9.36 -0.80
C GLU A 32 -4.98 -8.67 -0.68
N VAL A 33 -4.95 -7.36 -0.93
CA VAL A 33 -3.75 -6.52 -0.87
C VAL A 33 -3.88 -5.60 0.34
N TYR A 34 -3.04 -5.83 1.35
CA TYR A 34 -2.90 -4.97 2.51
C TYR A 34 -1.70 -4.04 2.32
N THR A 35 -1.85 -2.75 2.60
CA THR A 35 -0.76 -1.77 2.50
C THR A 35 -0.59 -1.02 3.82
N ILE A 36 0.67 -0.77 4.20
CA ILE A 36 1.01 -0.03 5.42
C ILE A 36 1.94 1.13 5.04
N ALA A 37 1.44 2.35 5.19
CA ALA A 37 2.24 3.56 5.06
C ALA A 37 3.00 3.81 6.37
N PHE A 38 4.19 3.22 6.51
CA PHE A 38 5.00 3.38 7.72
C PHE A 38 5.84 4.66 7.65
N MET A 39 5.50 5.63 8.51
CA MET A 39 6.18 6.94 8.61
C MET A 39 6.37 7.63 7.25
N VAL A 40 5.35 7.53 6.39
CA VAL A 40 5.35 8.18 5.08
C VAL A 40 4.74 9.57 5.25
N ASP A 41 5.45 10.64 4.92
CA ASP A 41 4.90 12.01 4.95
C ASP A 41 4.40 12.50 3.57
N ASN A 42 4.85 11.84 2.51
CA ASN A 42 4.50 12.20 1.14
C ASN A 42 3.05 11.81 0.82
N ALA A 43 2.20 12.81 0.54
CA ALA A 43 0.78 12.61 0.24
C ALA A 43 0.54 11.74 -1.02
N THR A 44 1.35 11.92 -2.07
CA THR A 44 1.25 11.11 -3.31
C THR A 44 1.55 9.65 -3.03
N ALA A 45 2.56 9.35 -2.21
CA ALA A 45 2.88 7.99 -1.81
C ALA A 45 1.77 7.37 -0.93
N LYS A 46 1.19 8.14 -0.01
CA LYS A 46 0.03 7.67 0.77
C LYS A 46 -1.16 7.34 -0.11
N ASP A 47 -1.48 8.21 -1.09
CA ASP A 47 -2.60 7.96 -1.99
C ASP A 47 -2.34 6.75 -2.90
N MET A 48 -1.12 6.57 -3.40
CA MET A 48 -0.72 5.36 -4.13
C MET A 48 -0.92 4.09 -3.29
N LEU A 49 -0.47 4.10 -2.03
CA LEU A 49 -0.64 2.96 -1.12
C LEU A 49 -2.12 2.69 -0.82
N ARG A 50 -2.93 3.74 -0.67
CA ARG A 50 -4.39 3.65 -0.46
C ARG A 50 -5.10 3.05 -1.69
N LEU A 51 -4.70 3.44 -2.90
CA LEU A 51 -5.24 2.91 -4.15
C LEU A 51 -4.78 1.47 -4.43
N CYS A 52 -3.56 1.11 -4.00
CA CYS A 52 -3.03 -0.23 -4.12
C CYS A 52 -3.78 -1.25 -3.24
N ALA A 53 -4.19 -0.85 -2.04
CA ALA A 53 -4.98 -1.70 -1.14
C ALA A 53 -6.27 -2.23 -1.79
N THR A 54 -6.77 -3.37 -1.29
CA THR A 54 -8.05 -3.96 -1.75
C THR A 54 -9.21 -3.00 -1.57
N ASP A 55 -9.29 -2.38 -0.39
CA ASP A 55 -10.26 -1.34 -0.06
C ASP A 55 -9.71 -0.47 1.09
N ALA A 56 -10.52 0.47 1.58
CA ALA A 56 -10.13 1.37 2.67
C ALA A 56 -9.81 0.67 4.00
N LYS A 57 -10.29 -0.55 4.25
CA LYS A 57 -10.00 -1.34 5.45
C LYS A 57 -8.67 -2.09 5.36
N HIS A 58 -8.11 -2.22 4.16
CA HIS A 58 -6.83 -2.88 3.90
C HIS A 58 -5.65 -1.90 3.84
N TYR A 59 -5.91 -0.59 3.97
CA TYR A 59 -4.90 0.45 4.07
C TYR A 59 -4.69 0.86 5.54
N PHE A 60 -3.43 0.93 5.97
CA PHE A 60 -3.04 1.37 7.31
C PHE A 60 -2.04 2.52 7.23
N ASP A 61 -2.37 3.65 7.87
CA ASP A 61 -1.44 4.77 8.06
C ASP A 61 -0.73 4.63 9.41
N ALA A 62 0.53 4.19 9.37
CA ALA A 62 1.33 3.90 10.55
C ALA A 62 2.39 4.99 10.76
N SER A 63 2.00 6.08 11.42
CA SER A 63 2.89 7.22 11.72
C SER A 63 3.99 6.91 12.74
N ASP A 64 3.95 5.75 13.40
CA ASP A 64 4.91 5.36 14.43
C ASP A 64 4.97 3.83 14.59
N ARG A 65 5.93 3.36 15.40
CA ARG A 65 6.15 1.94 15.68
C ARG A 65 4.94 1.25 16.32
N ASN A 66 4.22 1.92 17.22
CA ASN A 66 3.08 1.31 17.91
C ASN A 66 1.92 1.10 16.94
N ARG A 67 1.71 2.04 16.02
CA ARG A 67 0.72 1.92 14.93
C ARG A 67 1.12 0.85 13.92
N LEU A 68 2.41 0.72 13.62
CA LEU A 68 2.91 -0.37 12.77
C LEU A 68 2.58 -1.75 13.37
N LEU A 69 2.86 -1.93 14.67
CA LEU A 69 2.52 -3.16 15.39
C LEU A 69 1.00 -3.41 15.40
N SER A 70 0.21 -2.35 15.58
CA SER A 70 -1.25 -2.43 15.55
C SER A 70 -1.78 -2.84 14.18
N ALA A 71 -1.20 -2.31 13.09
CA ALA A 71 -1.54 -2.68 11.73
C ALA A 71 -1.27 -4.17 11.47
N PHE A 72 -0.07 -4.66 11.79
CA PHE A 72 0.26 -6.09 11.66
C PHE A 72 -0.64 -6.99 12.50
N SER A 73 -0.96 -6.60 13.75
CA SER A 73 -1.90 -7.35 14.59
C SER A 73 -3.31 -7.40 13.99
N GLY A 74 -3.80 -6.29 13.44
CA GLY A 74 -5.09 -6.23 12.75
C GLY A 74 -5.14 -7.15 11.53
N ILE A 75 -4.10 -7.13 10.69
CA ILE A 75 -3.97 -8.01 9.52
C ILE A 75 -3.96 -9.49 9.96
N ALA A 76 -3.16 -9.84 10.98
CA ALA A 76 -3.11 -11.21 11.48
C ALA A 76 -4.49 -11.72 11.97
N LYS A 77 -5.26 -10.87 12.64
CA LYS A 77 -6.63 -11.21 13.06
C LYS A 77 -7.56 -11.43 11.88
N ALA A 78 -7.53 -10.57 10.86
CA ALA A 78 -8.34 -10.71 9.66
C ALA A 78 -8.05 -12.03 8.93
N ILE A 79 -6.77 -12.37 8.73
CA ILE A 79 -6.35 -13.63 8.10
C ILE A 79 -6.79 -14.84 8.94
N ASN A 80 -6.66 -14.77 10.27
CA ASN A 80 -7.10 -15.87 11.14
C ASN A 80 -8.62 -16.08 11.11
N GLN A 81 -9.43 -15.02 10.98
CA GLN A 81 -10.89 -15.16 10.83
C GLN A 81 -11.26 -15.92 9.55
N VAL A 82 -10.57 -15.65 8.43
CA VAL A 82 -10.78 -16.39 7.17
C VAL A 82 -10.55 -17.90 7.34
N ARG A 83 -9.61 -18.30 8.21
CA ARG A 83 -9.34 -19.72 8.51
C ARG A 83 -10.40 -20.40 9.38
N LEU A 84 -11.14 -19.64 10.20
CA LEU A 84 -12.15 -20.19 11.10
C LEU A 84 -13.51 -20.38 10.42
N ALA A 85 -13.76 -19.66 9.31
CA ALA A 85 -15.03 -19.71 8.57
C ALA A 85 -15.04 -20.76 7.43
N GLN A 86 -13.98 -21.56 7.29
CA GLN A 86 -13.84 -22.65 6.33
C GLN A 86 -13.88 -24.02 7.01
#